data_AF-A0A326GMI3-F1
#
_entry.id   AF-A0A326GMI3-F1
#
_cell.length_a   1.000
_cell.length_b   1.000
_cell.length_c   1.000
_cell.angle_alpha   90.00
_cell.angle_beta   90.00
_cell.angle_gamma   90.00
#
_symmetry.space_group_name_H-M   'P 1'
#
loop_
_entity.id
_entity.type
_entity.pdbx_description
1 polymer ?
#
loop_
_entity_poly.entity_id
_entity_poly.type
_entity_poly.pdbx_seq_one_letter_code
_entity_poly.pdbx_strand_id
1 'polypeptide(L)'
;MAMQVMRIGGRRVLFVMATDHEYGPCLAERFVPLMTGVGPVEAAIGTTQALAGMTELPDLVVSIGSAGSRRLPLGSIWQVASVSWRDMDATRIGVAKGVTPFADHPAEMALATPIDWPVARLSTGANIVGGSDYDGIDADMVDMETFAVLRACGRFGVPVMGLRGISDGPGELEALGGWTAMLGVLDERLAEVVDRLG
;
A
#
# COMPACT_ATOMS: atom_id res chain seq x y z
N MET A 1 8.89 -12.86 -13.75
CA MET A 1 8.01 -14.02 -13.43
C MET A 1 6.56 -13.59 -13.63
N ALA A 2 5.65 -14.51 -13.92
CA ALA A 2 4.22 -14.18 -14.00
C ALA A 2 3.64 -14.11 -12.57
N MET A 3 2.90 -13.05 -12.26
CA MET A 3 2.13 -12.92 -11.02
C MET A 3 1.16 -14.10 -10.82
N GLN A 4 0.78 -14.40 -9.58
CA GLN A 4 -0.15 -15.48 -9.26
C GLN A 4 -1.34 -15.00 -8.42
N VAL A 5 -2.55 -15.46 -8.76
CA VAL A 5 -3.73 -15.34 -7.90
C VAL A 5 -3.77 -16.57 -6.97
N MET A 6 -3.65 -16.34 -5.67
CA MET A 6 -3.63 -17.37 -4.63
C MET A 6 -5.05 -17.73 -4.19
N ARG A 7 -5.24 -18.93 -3.64
CA ARG A 7 -6.45 -19.27 -2.89
C ARG A 7 -6.14 -19.33 -1.39
N ILE A 8 -6.69 -18.40 -0.62
CA ILE A 8 -6.43 -18.23 0.82
C ILE A 8 -7.76 -18.03 1.54
N GLY A 9 -8.05 -18.83 2.58
CA GLY A 9 -9.31 -18.76 3.30
C GLY A 9 -10.56 -18.84 2.41
N GLY A 10 -10.51 -19.59 1.31
CA GLY A 10 -11.60 -19.72 0.32
C GLY A 10 -11.74 -18.56 -0.67
N ARG A 11 -10.90 -17.52 -0.59
CA ARG A 11 -10.90 -16.34 -1.48
C ARG A 11 -9.76 -16.40 -2.49
N ARG A 12 -9.96 -15.81 -3.66
CA ARG A 12 -8.93 -15.55 -4.67
C ARG A 12 -8.22 -14.24 -4.35
N VAL A 13 -6.94 -14.31 -4.00
CA VAL A 13 -6.17 -13.17 -3.51
C VAL A 13 -5.05 -12.84 -4.49
N LEU A 14 -4.97 -11.58 -4.92
CA LEU A 14 -3.84 -11.06 -5.69
C LEU A 14 -3.00 -10.15 -4.80
N PHE A 15 -1.72 -10.46 -4.65
CA PHE A 15 -0.76 -9.59 -3.96
C PHE A 15 -0.14 -8.60 -4.94
N VAL A 16 -0.01 -7.34 -4.51
CA VAL A 16 0.53 -6.24 -5.31
C VAL A 16 1.63 -5.55 -4.50
N MET A 17 2.82 -5.46 -5.09
CA MET A 17 4.01 -4.86 -4.48
C MET A 17 4.64 -3.84 -5.44
N ALA A 18 5.34 -2.85 -4.89
CA ALA A 18 5.95 -1.80 -5.71
C ALA A 18 7.24 -2.30 -6.39
N THR A 19 8.09 -3.00 -5.63
CA THR A 19 9.45 -3.37 -6.07
C THR A 19 9.89 -4.73 -5.53
N ASP A 20 10.76 -5.41 -6.29
CA ASP A 20 11.40 -6.66 -5.87
C ASP A 20 12.28 -6.49 -4.63
N HIS A 21 12.73 -5.27 -4.30
CA HIS A 21 13.51 -5.03 -3.09
C HIS A 21 12.74 -5.34 -1.80
N GLU A 22 11.41 -5.18 -1.81
CA GLU A 22 10.54 -5.46 -0.65
C GLU A 22 10.12 -6.93 -0.56
N TYR A 23 10.39 -7.71 -1.61
CA TYR A 23 9.93 -9.09 -1.75
C TYR A 23 11.08 -10.05 -1.43
N GLY A 24 11.19 -10.41 -0.16
CA GLY A 24 12.22 -11.31 0.33
C GLY A 24 11.81 -12.79 0.32
N PRO A 25 12.70 -13.67 0.82
CA PRO A 25 12.49 -15.12 0.82
C PRO A 25 11.23 -15.54 1.61
N CYS A 26 10.89 -14.89 2.71
CA CYS A 26 9.76 -15.29 3.55
C CYS A 26 8.44 -15.05 2.81
N LEU A 27 8.24 -13.89 2.18
CA LEU A 27 7.09 -13.63 1.33
C LEU A 27 7.07 -14.53 0.09
N ALA A 28 8.23 -14.83 -0.49
CA ALA A 28 8.35 -15.67 -1.67
C ALA A 28 7.92 -17.12 -1.46
N GLU A 29 7.94 -17.62 -0.23
CA GLU A 29 7.36 -18.92 0.14
C GLU A 29 5.81 -18.92 0.13
N ARG A 30 5.15 -17.75 0.18
CA ARG A 30 3.68 -17.64 0.30
C ARG A 30 2.98 -17.32 -1.02
N PHE A 31 3.54 -16.42 -1.85
CA PHE A 31 2.87 -15.95 -3.06
C PHE A 31 3.85 -15.36 -4.07
N VAL A 32 3.41 -15.22 -5.33
CA VAL A 32 4.12 -14.46 -6.37
C VAL A 32 3.34 -13.19 -6.68
N PRO A 33 3.83 -11.99 -6.31
CA PRO A 33 3.07 -10.75 -6.46
C PRO A 33 3.05 -10.23 -7.90
N LEU A 34 2.12 -9.32 -8.16
CA LEU A 34 2.24 -8.34 -9.23
C LEU A 34 3.21 -7.25 -8.77
N MET A 35 4.29 -7.05 -9.53
CA MET A 35 5.17 -5.89 -9.38
C MET A 35 4.64 -4.74 -10.24
N THR A 36 4.26 -3.63 -9.63
CA THR A 36 3.70 -2.48 -10.35
C THR A 36 4.74 -1.44 -10.75
N GLY A 37 5.88 -1.39 -10.07
CA GLY A 37 6.73 -0.22 -10.05
C GLY A 37 6.35 0.77 -8.95
N VAL A 38 7.20 1.77 -8.77
CA VAL A 38 7.15 2.72 -7.65
C VAL A 38 6.37 3.97 -8.03
N GLY A 39 5.50 4.41 -7.12
CA GLY A 39 4.73 5.64 -7.21
C GLY A 39 3.31 5.47 -7.75
N PRO A 40 2.47 6.51 -7.60
CA PRO A 40 1.04 6.40 -7.87
C PRO A 40 0.71 6.07 -9.34
N VAL A 41 1.51 6.57 -10.27
CA VAL A 41 1.28 6.34 -11.71
C VAL A 41 1.55 4.89 -12.09
N GLU A 42 2.70 4.36 -11.71
CA GLU A 42 3.10 2.98 -12.00
C GLU A 42 2.16 1.98 -11.32
N ALA A 43 1.82 2.22 -10.05
CA ALA A 43 0.83 1.44 -9.31
C ALA A 43 -0.55 1.38 -10.02
N ALA A 44 -1.05 2.53 -10.50
CA ALA A 44 -2.32 2.60 -11.19
C ALA A 44 -2.29 1.85 -12.53
N ILE A 45 -1.25 2.05 -13.34
CA ILE A 45 -1.09 1.42 -14.66
C ILE A 45 -0.94 -0.09 -14.50
N GLY A 46 0.01 -0.55 -13.69
CA GLY A 46 0.31 -1.96 -13.49
C GLY A 46 -0.90 -2.74 -12.96
N THR A 47 -1.57 -2.20 -11.93
CA THR A 47 -2.77 -2.83 -11.36
C THR A 47 -3.92 -2.87 -12.36
N THR A 48 -4.19 -1.78 -13.07
CA THR A 48 -5.28 -1.72 -14.05
C THR A 48 -5.03 -2.69 -15.21
N GLN A 49 -3.81 -2.74 -15.74
CA GLN A 49 -3.44 -3.65 -16.83
C GLN A 49 -3.57 -5.11 -16.40
N ALA A 50 -3.11 -5.45 -15.19
CA ALA A 50 -3.23 -6.79 -14.64
C ALA A 50 -4.70 -7.23 -14.52
N LEU A 51 -5.55 -6.41 -13.90
CA LEU A 51 -6.97 -6.74 -13.72
C LEU A 51 -7.74 -6.78 -15.04
N ALA A 52 -7.46 -5.88 -15.98
CA ALA A 52 -8.09 -5.87 -17.30
C ALA A 52 -7.77 -7.12 -18.13
N GLY A 53 -6.61 -7.73 -17.91
CA GLY A 53 -6.18 -8.95 -18.59
C GLY A 53 -6.74 -10.25 -17.99
N MET A 54 -7.43 -10.19 -16.85
CA MET A 54 -7.95 -11.39 -16.17
C MET A 54 -9.32 -11.81 -16.70
N THR A 55 -9.48 -13.11 -16.96
CA THR A 55 -10.79 -13.70 -17.27
C THR A 55 -11.68 -13.80 -16.03
N GLU A 56 -11.06 -14.00 -14.87
CA GLU A 56 -11.74 -14.04 -13.58
C GLU A 56 -11.01 -13.10 -12.61
N LEU A 57 -11.71 -12.14 -12.03
CA LEU A 57 -11.13 -11.14 -11.11
C LEU A 57 -10.86 -11.74 -9.72
N PRO A 58 -9.84 -11.29 -8.98
CA PRO A 58 -9.63 -11.71 -7.60
C PRO A 58 -10.77 -11.20 -6.69
N ASP A 59 -11.04 -11.93 -5.61
CA ASP A 59 -12.00 -11.53 -4.58
C ASP A 59 -11.41 -10.46 -3.65
N LEU A 60 -10.08 -10.37 -3.57
CA LEU A 60 -9.34 -9.41 -2.77
C LEU A 60 -7.99 -9.09 -3.43
N VAL A 61 -7.63 -7.81 -3.46
CA VAL A 61 -6.26 -7.38 -3.73
C VAL A 61 -5.59 -6.98 -2.42
N VAL A 62 -4.38 -7.46 -2.18
CA VAL A 62 -3.56 -7.08 -1.03
C VAL A 62 -2.41 -6.21 -1.52
N SER A 63 -2.50 -4.91 -1.26
CA SER A 63 -1.40 -3.96 -1.48
C SER A 63 -0.45 -4.06 -0.29
N ILE A 64 0.73 -4.64 -0.51
CA ILE A 64 1.67 -5.00 0.56
C ILE A 64 3.05 -4.40 0.30
N GLY A 65 3.73 -3.99 1.37
CA GLY A 65 5.10 -3.49 1.30
C GLY A 65 5.47 -2.67 2.52
N SER A 66 6.46 -1.80 2.37
CA SER A 66 6.94 -0.91 3.42
C SER A 66 6.16 0.41 3.46
N ALA A 67 6.34 1.16 4.55
CA ALA A 67 5.83 2.52 4.74
C ALA A 67 6.71 3.30 5.72
N GLY A 68 6.74 4.62 5.56
CA GLY A 68 7.34 5.53 6.53
C GLY A 68 6.33 5.95 7.61
N SER A 69 6.79 6.14 8.85
CA SER A 69 5.95 6.73 9.90
C SER A 69 6.75 7.43 10.98
N ARG A 70 6.32 8.63 11.35
CA ARG A 70 6.83 9.34 12.53
C ARG A 70 6.14 8.92 13.84
N ARG A 71 4.99 8.24 13.75
CA ARG A 71 4.06 7.95 14.87
C ARG A 71 4.12 6.49 15.30
N LEU A 72 4.25 5.58 14.34
CA LEU A 72 4.16 4.13 14.55
C LEU A 72 5.54 3.52 14.82
N PRO A 73 5.65 2.43 15.61
CA PRO A 73 6.93 1.82 15.93
C PRO A 73 7.65 1.23 14.71
N LEU A 74 8.97 1.41 14.62
CA LEU A 74 9.79 0.80 13.56
C LEU A 74 9.65 -0.73 13.56
N GLY A 75 9.51 -1.32 12.38
CA GLY A 75 9.34 -2.76 12.17
C GLY A 75 7.93 -3.28 12.50
N SER A 76 7.01 -2.45 12.98
CA SER A 76 5.62 -2.88 13.23
C SER A 76 4.85 -3.05 11.93
N ILE A 77 3.89 -3.98 11.89
CA ILE A 77 3.03 -4.25 10.73
C ILE A 77 1.61 -3.77 11.03
N TRP A 78 0.99 -3.10 10.07
CA TRP A 78 -0.34 -2.53 10.21
C TRP A 78 -1.22 -2.85 9.00
N GLN A 79 -2.48 -3.12 9.27
CA GLN A 79 -3.52 -3.02 8.24
C GLN A 79 -3.81 -1.54 7.96
N VAL A 80 -4.09 -1.22 6.70
CA VAL A 80 -4.52 0.13 6.34
C VAL A 80 -6.03 0.24 6.56
N ALA A 81 -6.46 1.07 7.51
CA ALA A 81 -7.87 1.34 7.78
C ALA A 81 -8.49 2.17 6.64
N SER A 82 -7.75 3.20 6.23
CA SER A 82 -8.16 4.15 5.21
C SER A 82 -6.94 4.78 4.56
N VAL A 83 -7.10 5.28 3.34
CA VAL A 83 -6.03 5.92 2.56
C VAL A 83 -6.48 7.24 1.94
N SER A 84 -5.60 8.23 1.96
CA SER A 84 -5.76 9.53 1.28
C SER A 84 -4.67 9.74 0.21
N TRP A 85 -4.89 10.67 -0.73
CA TRP A 85 -3.90 11.09 -1.72
C TRP A 85 -3.37 12.50 -1.43
N ARG A 86 -2.15 12.61 -0.87
CA ARG A 86 -1.60 13.90 -0.40
C ARG A 86 -1.27 14.88 -1.51
N ASP A 87 -1.01 14.40 -2.72
CA ASP A 87 -0.61 15.27 -3.84
C ASP A 87 -1.81 16.02 -4.45
N MET A 88 -3.04 15.61 -4.15
CA MET A 88 -4.25 16.23 -4.70
C MET A 88 -4.55 17.55 -3.99
N ASP A 89 -4.15 18.66 -4.60
CA ASP A 89 -4.48 20.01 -4.12
C ASP A 89 -5.23 20.82 -5.19
N ALA A 90 -6.56 20.88 -5.03
CA ALA A 90 -7.45 21.69 -5.84
C ALA A 90 -7.98 22.93 -5.07
N THR A 91 -7.30 23.35 -4.00
CA THR A 91 -7.76 24.47 -3.15
C THR A 91 -7.88 25.79 -3.89
N ARG A 92 -7.11 25.99 -4.97
CA ARG A 92 -7.20 27.18 -5.84
C ARG A 92 -8.57 27.38 -6.50
N ILE A 93 -9.35 26.30 -6.65
CA ILE A 93 -10.70 26.35 -7.21
C ILE A 93 -11.78 26.09 -6.13
N GLY A 94 -11.42 26.20 -4.86
CA GLY A 94 -12.36 26.06 -3.73
C GLY A 94 -12.68 24.62 -3.32
N VAL A 95 -11.95 23.62 -3.85
CA VAL A 95 -12.11 22.21 -3.46
C VAL A 95 -11.14 21.89 -2.33
N ALA A 96 -11.62 21.21 -1.28
CA ALA A 96 -10.81 20.83 -0.13
C ALA A 96 -9.59 19.99 -0.55
N LYS A 97 -8.45 20.18 0.13
CA LYS A 97 -7.23 19.39 -0.13
C LYS A 97 -7.51 17.89 0.04
N GLY A 98 -6.95 17.07 -0.83
CA GLY A 98 -7.19 15.62 -0.91
C GLY A 98 -8.43 15.23 -1.71
N VAL A 99 -9.37 16.14 -1.98
CA VAL A 99 -10.55 15.86 -2.82
C VAL A 99 -10.21 16.06 -4.29
N THR A 100 -10.39 15.03 -5.10
CA THR A 100 -10.26 15.10 -6.56
C THR A 100 -11.53 15.71 -7.17
N PRO A 101 -11.45 16.86 -7.87
CA PRO A 101 -12.61 17.44 -8.53
C PRO A 101 -13.28 16.46 -9.49
N PHE A 102 -14.62 16.40 -9.45
CA PHE A 102 -15.46 15.53 -10.30
C PHE A 102 -15.23 14.02 -10.13
N ALA A 103 -14.47 13.59 -9.12
CA ALA A 103 -14.34 12.17 -8.79
C ALA A 103 -15.43 11.74 -7.80
N ASP A 104 -15.92 10.51 -7.98
CA ASP A 104 -16.90 9.89 -7.08
C ASP A 104 -16.20 9.15 -5.93
N HIS A 105 -15.41 9.89 -5.15
CA HIS A 105 -14.86 9.41 -3.88
C HIS A 105 -14.51 10.58 -2.94
N PRO A 106 -14.56 10.35 -1.61
CA PRO A 106 -14.07 11.32 -0.62
C PRO A 106 -12.54 11.46 -0.66
N ALA A 107 -12.02 12.43 0.10
CA ALA A 107 -10.57 12.66 0.25
C ALA A 107 -9.82 11.48 0.90
N GLU A 108 -10.52 10.71 1.73
CA GLU A 108 -10.01 9.54 2.41
C GLU A 108 -10.98 8.37 2.22
N MET A 109 -10.48 7.24 1.74
CA MET A 109 -11.27 6.07 1.39
C MET A 109 -10.94 4.91 2.32
N ALA A 110 -11.96 4.18 2.80
CA ALA A 110 -11.77 3.00 3.63
C ALA A 110 -11.25 1.80 2.81
N LEU A 111 -10.42 0.96 3.44
CA LEU A 111 -9.97 -0.32 2.91
C LEU A 111 -10.58 -1.48 3.70
N ALA A 112 -10.52 -2.69 3.13
CA ALA A 112 -10.88 -3.90 3.83
C ALA A 112 -9.80 -4.27 4.88
N THR A 113 -10.25 -4.58 6.09
CA THR A 113 -9.39 -5.07 7.19
C THR A 113 -9.86 -6.46 7.63
N PRO A 114 -9.62 -7.52 6.83
CA PRO A 114 -10.28 -8.80 6.99
C PRO A 114 -9.73 -9.68 8.13
N ILE A 115 -8.66 -9.27 8.79
CA ILE A 115 -8.02 -10.02 9.89
C ILE A 115 -8.08 -9.21 11.19
N ASP A 116 -8.09 -9.90 12.33
CA ASP A 116 -7.96 -9.28 13.65
C ASP A 116 -6.50 -8.86 13.88
N TRP A 117 -6.17 -7.66 13.40
CA TRP A 117 -4.83 -7.09 13.43
C TRP A 117 -4.90 -5.55 13.56
N PRO A 118 -3.94 -4.88 14.23
CA PRO A 118 -3.93 -3.43 14.35
C PRO A 118 -4.08 -2.70 12.99
N VAL A 119 -4.84 -1.61 13.02
CA VAL A 119 -5.16 -0.78 11.86
C VAL A 119 -4.63 0.64 12.03
N ALA A 120 -4.25 1.30 10.94
CA ALA A 120 -3.78 2.68 10.93
C ALA A 120 -4.14 3.41 9.63
N ARG A 121 -4.18 4.75 9.66
CA ARG A 121 -4.49 5.60 8.49
C ARG A 121 -3.24 5.80 7.64
N LEU A 122 -3.39 5.74 6.32
CA LEU A 122 -2.31 5.88 5.36
C LEU A 122 -2.50 7.12 4.48
N SER A 123 -1.38 7.76 4.11
CA SER A 123 -1.35 8.76 3.06
C SER A 123 -0.44 8.30 1.93
N THR A 124 -0.95 8.28 0.70
CA THR A 124 -0.19 7.97 -0.51
C THR A 124 0.17 9.25 -1.25
N GLY A 125 1.36 9.30 -1.85
CA GLY A 125 1.82 10.40 -2.71
C GLY A 125 3.15 10.07 -3.38
N ALA A 126 3.60 10.91 -4.30
CA ALA A 126 4.74 10.59 -5.17
C ALA A 126 6.13 10.83 -4.52
N ASN A 127 6.20 11.50 -3.37
CA ASN A 127 7.45 11.79 -2.69
C ASN A 127 7.74 10.82 -1.54
N ILE A 128 9.03 10.57 -1.28
CA ILE A 128 9.51 10.03 -0.01
C ILE A 128 9.38 11.15 1.05
N VAL A 129 8.84 10.83 2.23
CA VAL A 129 8.62 11.80 3.31
C VAL A 129 9.65 11.56 4.41
N GLY A 130 10.31 12.62 4.86
CA GLY A 130 11.27 12.56 5.96
C GLY A 130 11.30 13.87 6.76
N GLY A 131 11.81 13.81 7.99
CA GLY A 131 12.00 15.01 8.82
C GLY A 131 10.73 15.86 9.01
N SER A 132 10.85 17.17 8.79
CA SER A 132 9.73 18.12 8.95
C SER A 132 8.62 17.97 7.91
N ASP A 133 8.86 17.29 6.78
CA ASP A 133 7.82 17.10 5.74
C ASP A 133 6.64 16.30 6.28
N TYR A 134 6.87 15.48 7.30
CA TYR A 134 5.79 14.82 7.98
C TYR A 134 4.77 15.82 8.53
N ASP A 135 5.12 17.04 8.97
CA ASP A 135 4.18 18.02 9.57
C ASP A 135 2.93 18.30 8.73
N GLY A 136 3.03 18.16 7.41
CA GLY A 136 1.90 18.29 6.49
C GLY A 136 1.01 17.04 6.31
N ILE A 137 1.32 15.94 7.00
CA ILE A 137 0.68 14.62 6.82
C ILE A 137 -0.37 14.36 7.92
N ASP A 138 -1.63 14.33 7.50
CA ASP A 138 -2.80 13.87 8.28
C ASP A 138 -3.06 12.36 8.10
N ALA A 139 -2.08 11.54 8.49
CA ALA A 139 -2.18 10.08 8.52
C ALA A 139 -1.13 9.50 9.46
N ASP A 140 -1.29 8.25 9.87
CA ASP A 140 -0.35 7.59 10.78
C ASP A 140 0.94 7.16 10.07
N MET A 141 0.85 6.85 8.78
CA MET A 141 1.96 6.41 7.93
C MET A 141 1.81 6.93 6.50
N VAL A 142 2.88 6.79 5.73
CA VAL A 142 2.96 7.21 4.33
C VAL A 142 3.50 6.10 3.44
N ASP A 143 2.95 6.00 2.23
CA ASP A 143 3.51 5.20 1.16
C ASP A 143 3.43 5.96 -0.18
N MET A 144 3.65 5.23 -1.27
CA MET A 144 3.66 5.76 -2.63
C MET A 144 2.67 5.07 -3.58
N GLU A 145 1.98 3.99 -3.17
CA GLU A 145 1.19 3.16 -4.10
C GLU A 145 -0.28 2.94 -3.70
N THR A 146 -0.60 2.77 -2.41
CA THR A 146 -1.87 2.16 -1.97
C THR A 146 -3.11 2.87 -2.49
N PHE A 147 -3.15 4.21 -2.49
CA PHE A 147 -4.29 4.95 -3.05
C PHE A 147 -4.49 4.62 -4.53
N ALA A 148 -3.42 4.58 -5.32
CA ALA A 148 -3.48 4.26 -6.75
C ALA A 148 -3.97 2.83 -7.00
N VAL A 149 -3.50 1.86 -6.22
CA VAL A 149 -4.00 0.47 -6.26
C VAL A 149 -5.49 0.44 -5.93
N LEU A 150 -5.93 1.13 -4.86
CA LEU A 150 -7.34 1.23 -4.50
C LEU A 150 -8.20 1.84 -5.62
N ARG A 151 -7.71 2.89 -6.28
CA ARG A 151 -8.43 3.51 -7.40
C ARG A 151 -8.51 2.58 -8.62
N ALA A 152 -7.45 1.85 -8.93
CA ALA A 152 -7.44 0.87 -10.00
C ALA A 152 -8.44 -0.27 -9.71
N CYS A 153 -8.34 -0.92 -8.56
CA CYS A 153 -9.25 -2.01 -8.15
C CYS A 153 -10.72 -1.57 -8.10
N GLY A 154 -10.98 -0.34 -7.65
CA GLY A 154 -12.33 0.24 -7.63
C GLY A 154 -13.00 0.32 -9.01
N ARG A 155 -12.24 0.39 -10.11
CA ARG A 155 -12.81 0.33 -11.49
C ARG A 155 -13.32 -1.05 -11.86
N PHE A 156 -12.89 -2.08 -11.14
CA PHE A 156 -13.28 -3.48 -11.35
C PHE A 156 -14.17 -4.02 -10.22
N GLY A 157 -14.53 -3.18 -9.24
CA GLY A 157 -15.33 -3.59 -8.08
C GLY A 157 -14.59 -4.55 -7.13
N VAL A 158 -13.27 -4.58 -7.17
CA VAL A 158 -12.44 -5.47 -6.34
C VAL A 158 -12.05 -4.74 -5.04
N PRO A 159 -12.32 -5.31 -3.86
CA PRO A 159 -11.90 -4.71 -2.59
C PRO A 159 -10.38 -4.82 -2.40
N VAL A 160 -9.81 -3.86 -1.65
CA VAL A 160 -8.37 -3.81 -1.36
C VAL A 160 -8.14 -3.87 0.14
N MET A 161 -7.21 -4.71 0.57
CA MET A 161 -6.56 -4.66 1.87
C MET A 161 -5.17 -4.04 1.70
N GLY A 162 -4.79 -3.14 2.60
CA GLY A 162 -3.41 -2.65 2.68
C GLY A 162 -2.68 -3.30 3.84
N LEU A 163 -1.42 -3.73 3.62
CA LEU A 163 -0.51 -4.21 4.66
C LEU A 163 0.82 -3.46 4.56
N ARG A 164 1.19 -2.76 5.63
CA ARG A 164 2.38 -1.92 5.65
C ARG A 164 3.27 -2.23 6.84
N GLY A 165 4.54 -2.49 6.55
CA GLY A 165 5.60 -2.59 7.55
C GLY A 165 6.36 -1.27 7.70
N ILE A 166 6.51 -0.77 8.91
CA ILE A 166 7.17 0.52 9.14
C ILE A 166 8.69 0.38 8.97
N SER A 167 9.23 0.91 7.88
CA SER A 167 10.65 0.81 7.48
C SER A 167 11.51 1.96 7.96
N ASP A 168 10.91 3.12 8.19
CA ASP A 168 11.61 4.36 8.52
C ASP A 168 10.72 5.28 9.36
N GLY A 169 11.40 6.15 10.12
CA GLY A 169 10.89 6.81 11.32
C GLY A 169 10.95 8.35 11.29
N PRO A 170 10.80 9.02 12.46
CA PRO A 170 10.91 10.48 12.60
C PRO A 170 12.33 11.04 12.40
N GLY A 171 13.35 10.19 12.22
CA GLY A 171 14.74 10.61 11.97
C GLY A 171 14.99 11.01 10.51
N GLU A 172 16.19 11.52 10.22
CA GLU A 172 16.62 11.68 8.82
C GLU A 172 16.79 10.31 8.17
N LEU A 173 16.19 10.11 7.00
CA LEU A 173 16.46 8.96 6.14
C LEU A 173 17.89 9.09 5.58
N GLU A 174 18.82 8.28 6.07
CA GLU A 174 20.16 8.17 5.50
C GLU A 174 20.11 7.48 4.13
N ALA A 175 19.80 8.23 3.07
CA ALA A 175 19.79 7.78 1.67
C ALA A 175 19.03 6.44 1.47
N LEU A 176 19.40 5.65 0.45
CA LEU A 176 18.84 4.32 0.19
C LEU A 176 19.16 3.30 1.32
N GLY A 177 20.16 3.57 2.16
CA GLY A 177 20.66 2.64 3.18
C GLY A 177 19.74 2.52 4.40
N GLY A 178 19.09 3.62 4.82
CA GLY A 178 18.22 3.62 6.00
C GLY A 178 16.99 2.72 5.84
N TRP A 179 16.35 2.75 4.67
CA TRP A 179 15.15 1.96 4.36
C TRP A 179 15.46 0.48 4.11
N THR A 180 16.52 0.18 3.35
CA THR A 180 16.87 -1.21 2.96
C THR A 180 17.28 -2.08 4.15
N ALA A 181 17.81 -1.48 5.22
CA ALA A 181 18.22 -2.20 6.43
C ALA A 181 17.06 -2.96 7.11
N MET A 182 15.83 -2.48 6.98
CA MET A 182 14.66 -3.08 7.61
C MET A 182 13.96 -4.13 6.74
N LEU A 183 14.28 -4.22 5.44
CA LEU A 183 13.51 -5.04 4.50
C LEU A 183 13.52 -6.53 4.85
N GLY A 184 14.63 -7.07 5.33
CA GLY A 184 14.67 -8.47 5.78
C GLY A 184 13.77 -8.74 7.00
N VAL A 185 13.72 -7.81 7.96
CA VAL A 185 12.84 -7.92 9.13
C VAL A 185 11.38 -7.75 8.74
N LEU A 186 11.10 -6.85 7.80
CA LEU A 186 9.75 -6.61 7.30
C LEU A 186 9.24 -7.77 6.45
N ASP A 187 10.09 -8.41 5.64
CA ASP A 187 9.76 -9.61 4.87
C ASP A 187 9.24 -10.73 5.79
N GLU A 188 9.98 -11.05 6.86
CA GLU A 188 9.58 -12.06 7.85
C GLU A 188 8.25 -11.69 8.53
N ARG A 189 8.13 -10.46 9.04
CA ARG A 189 6.93 -10.03 9.79
C ARG A 189 5.70 -9.87 8.90
N LEU A 190 5.86 -9.40 7.66
CA LEU A 190 4.76 -9.31 6.70
C LEU A 190 4.28 -10.72 6.33
N ALA A 191 5.18 -11.68 6.15
CA ALA A 191 4.81 -13.08 5.90
C ALA A 191 3.99 -13.68 7.05
N GLU A 192 4.37 -13.43 8.32
CA GLU A 192 3.58 -13.86 9.48
C GLU A 192 2.14 -13.31 9.48
N VAL A 193 1.96 -12.06 9.06
CA VAL A 193 0.63 -11.42 8.98
C VAL A 193 -0.15 -11.94 7.78
N VAL A 194 0.51 -12.21 6.65
CA VAL A 194 -0.11 -12.84 5.48
C VAL A 194 -0.69 -14.22 5.85
N ASP A 195 0.02 -15.00 6.68
CA ASP A 195 -0.44 -16.30 7.16
C ASP A 195 -1.76 -16.20 7.99
N ARG A 196 -2.16 -14.99 8.44
CA ARG A 196 -3.44 -14.75 9.14
C ARG A 196 -4.65 -14.61 8.20
N LEU A 197 -4.45 -14.54 6.89
CA LEU A 197 -5.54 -14.37 5.91
C LEU A 197 -6.41 -15.62 5.71
N GLY A 198 -5.95 -16.79 6.16
CA GLY A 198 -6.72 -18.04 6.21
C GLY A 198 -5.96 -19.27 5.77
#